data_AF-A0A9X3FV07-F1
#
_entry.id   AF-A0A9X3FV07-F1
#
_cell.length_a   1.000
_cell.length_b   1.000
_cell.length_c   1.000
_cell.angle_alpha   90.00
_cell.angle_beta   90.00
_cell.angle_gamma   90.00
#
_symmetry.space_group_name_H-M   'P 1'
#
loop_
_entity.id
_entity.type
_entity.pdbx_description
1 polymer ?
#
loop_
_entity_poly.entity_id
_entity_poly.type
_entity_poly.pdbx_seq_one_letter_code
_entity_poly.pdbx_strand_id
1 'polypeptide(L)' 'MLIDTAKIKQLIDSDITGYRVEKLTNGKIKQQMYDRYRTKQSKFDRMPLLTAMELMKIIDSTKES' A
#
# COMPACT_ATOMS: atom_id res chain seq x y z
N MET A 1 7.11 -14.71 0.58
CA MET A 1 6.88 -13.39 -0.05
C MET A 1 7.88 -12.42 0.53
N LEU A 2 8.73 -11.81 -0.30
CA LEU A 2 9.76 -10.87 0.16
C LEU A 2 9.18 -9.45 0.08
N ILE A 3 9.21 -8.72 1.20
CA ILE A 3 8.62 -7.37 1.26
C ILE A 3 9.68 -6.37 0.79
N ASP A 4 9.40 -5.70 -0.32
CA ASP A 4 10.24 -4.66 -0.87
C ASP A 4 9.68 -3.29 -0.51
N THR A 5 10.25 -2.68 0.52
CA THR A 5 9.79 -1.39 1.05
C THR A 5 9.96 -0.24 0.06
N ALA A 6 10.93 -0.32 -0.85
CA ALA A 6 11.11 0.69 -1.89
C ALA A 6 9.94 0.67 -2.88
N LYS A 7 9.47 -0.52 -3.28
CA LYS A 7 8.29 -0.64 -4.16
C LYS A 7 7.01 -0.18 -3.48
N ILE A 8 6.82 -0.49 -2.19
CA ILE A 8 5.66 0.02 -1.44
C ILE A 8 5.71 1.55 -1.36
N LYS A 9 6.89 2.14 -1.15
CA LYS A 9 7.04 3.59 -1.16
C LYS A 9 6.68 4.19 -2.53
N GLN A 10 7.16 3.60 -3.63
CA GLN A 10 6.78 4.01 -4.98
C GLN A 10 5.27 3.93 -5.21
N LEU A 11 4.61 2.88 -4.71
CA LEU A 11 3.15 2.75 -4.78
C LEU A 11 2.45 3.88 -4.00
N ILE A 12 2.92 4.20 -2.80
CA ILE A 12 2.36 5.28 -1.96
C ILE A 12 2.53 6.66 -2.61
N ASP A 13 3.68 6.87 -3.25
CA ASP A 13 4.01 8.13 -3.94
C ASP A 13 3.38 8.20 -5.36
N SER A 14 2.71 7.13 -5.81
CA SER A 14 2.02 7.08 -7.12
C SER A 14 0.62 7.73 -7.08
N ASP A 15 -0.01 7.81 -8.25
CA ASP A 15 -1.38 8.35 -8.40
C ASP A 15 -2.49 7.40 -7.91
N ILE A 16 -2.15 6.21 -7.39
CA ILE A 16 -3.16 5.30 -6.85
C ILE A 16 -3.84 5.92 -5.62
N THR A 17 -5.17 5.96 -5.66
CA THR A 17 -5.95 6.54 -4.57
C THR A 17 -6.16 5.54 -3.44
N GLY A 18 -6.31 6.02 -2.20
CA GLY A 18 -6.66 5.16 -1.06
C GLY A 18 -7.97 4.39 -1.29
N TYR A 19 -8.93 4.97 -2.02
CA TYR A 19 -10.14 4.27 -2.46
C TYR A 19 -9.83 3.05 -3.35
N ARG A 20 -8.92 3.20 -4.31
CA ARG A 20 -8.52 2.10 -5.21
C ARG A 20 -7.78 1.02 -4.42
N VAL A 21 -6.89 1.39 -3.51
CA VAL A 21 -6.18 0.43 -2.63
C VAL A 21 -7.17 -0.33 -1.74
N GLU A 22 -8.16 0.35 -1.16
CA GLU A 22 -9.18 -0.30 -0.34
C GLU A 22 -9.98 -1.33 -1.15
N LYS A 23 -10.37 -1.00 -2.39
CA LYS A 23 -11.03 -1.97 -3.28
C LYS A 23 -10.13 -3.15 -3.64
N LEU A 24 -8.87 -2.91 -3.99
CA LEU A 24 -7.93 -3.96 -4.39
C LEU A 24 -7.58 -4.90 -3.23
N THR A 25 -7.57 -4.39 -2.00
CA THR A 25 -7.29 -5.19 -0.79
C THR A 25 -8.55 -5.72 -0.11
N ASN A 26 -9.72 -5.57 -0.74
CA ASN A 26 -11.01 -5.97 -0.19
C ASN A 26 -11.26 -5.45 1.23
N GLY A 27 -10.94 -4.17 1.48
CA GLY A 27 -11.17 -3.54 2.78
C GLY A 27 -10.13 -3.83 3.85
N LYS A 28 -9.09 -4.64 3.58
CA LYS A 28 -8.00 -4.94 4.54
C LYS A 28 -7.13 -3.72 4.81
N ILE A 29 -6.91 -2.89 3.80
CA ILE A 29 -6.31 -1.56 3.96
C ILE A 29 -7.41 -0.54 3.79
N LYS A 30 -7.72 0.19 4.86
CA LYS A 30 -8.71 1.28 4.82
C LYS A 30 -8.13 2.47 4.07
N GLN A 31 -8.97 3.15 3.28
CA GLN A 31 -8.59 4.38 2.57
C GLN A 31 -7.91 5.38 3.53
N GLN A 32 -8.52 5.65 4.68
CA GLN A 32 -7.98 6.60 5.67
C GLN A 32 -6.58 6.21 6.16
N MET A 33 -6.31 4.90 6.31
CA MET A 33 -5.01 4.41 6.74
C MET A 33 -3.96 4.63 5.65
N TYR A 34 -4.32 4.34 4.40
CA TYR A 34 -3.44 4.56 3.25
C TYR A 34 -3.12 6.05 3.05
N ASP A 35 -4.14 6.91 3.13
CA ASP A 35 -4.01 8.35 2.95
C ASP A 35 -3.10 8.99 4.03
N ARG A 36 -3.08 8.44 5.25
CA ARG A 36 -2.14 8.86 6.32
C ARG A 36 -0.69 8.57 5.98
N TYR A 37 -0.40 7.47 5.29
CA TYR A 37 0.97 7.19 4.82
C TYR A 37 1.35 8.14 3.68
N ARG A 38 0.44 8.39 2.73
CA ARG A 38 0.67 9.32 1.61
C ARG A 38 0.92 10.75 2.07
N THR A 39 0.18 11.21 3.08
CA THR A 39 0.32 12.54 3.68
C THR A 39 1.42 12.63 4.74
N LYS A 40 2.23 11.57 4.93
CA LYS A 40 3.31 11.48 5.92
C LYS A 40 2.85 11.67 7.38
N GLN A 41 1.55 11.60 7.65
CA GLN A 41 0.99 11.62 9.01
C GLN A 41 1.35 10.35 9.78
N SER A 42 1.50 9.23 9.08
CA SER A 42 1.99 7.97 9.64
C SER A 42 3.38 7.63 9.11
N LYS A 43 4.27 7.23 10.02
CA LYS A 43 5.62 6.77 9.68
C LYS A 43 5.56 5.44 8.93
N PHE A 44 6.16 5.41 7.74
CA PHE A 44 6.21 4.24 6.88
C PHE A 44 6.93 3.06 7.56
N ASP A 45 7.97 3.36 8.31
CA ASP A 45 8.79 2.48 9.15
C ASP A 45 8.02 1.79 10.29
N ARG A 46 6.78 2.22 10.57
CA ARG A 46 5.86 1.58 11.54
C ARG A 46 4.66 0.93 10.87
N MET A 47 4.73 0.66 9.57
CA MET A 47 3.66 -0.03 8.84
C MET A 47 3.47 -1.46 9.37
N PRO A 48 2.23 -1.89 9.68
CA PRO A 48 1.97 -3.27 10.05
C PRO A 48 2.37 -4.23 8.93
N LEU A 49 2.92 -5.39 9.31
CA LEU A 49 3.37 -6.41 8.36
C LEU A 49 2.25 -6.84 7.39
N LEU A 50 1.03 -6.99 7.90
CA LEU A 50 -0.15 -7.32 7.08
C LEU A 50 -0.41 -6.26 6.00
N THR A 51 -0.31 -4.97 6.36
CA THR A 51 -0.47 -3.86 5.40
C THR A 51 0.60 -3.94 4.32
N ALA A 52 1.86 -4.15 4.71
CA ALA A 52 2.97 -4.28 3.77
C ALA A 52 2.78 -5.47 2.81
N MET A 53 2.32 -6.62 3.32
CA MET A 53 2.01 -7.79 2.50
C MET A 53 0.89 -7.53 1.50
N GLU A 54 -0.20 -6.88 1.90
CA GLU A 54 -1.31 -6.58 1.00
C GLU A 54 -0.94 -5.53 -0.06
N LEU A 55 -0.11 -4.54 0.27
CA LEU A 55 0.42 -3.58 -0.72
C LEU A 55 1.36 -4.28 -1.73
N MET A 56 2.19 -5.22 -1.27
CA MET A 56 3.02 -6.01 -2.18
C MET A 56 2.19 -6.87 -3.13
N LYS A 57 1.05 -7.42 -2.70
CA LYS A 57 0.14 -8.15 -3.60
C LYS A 57 -0.37 -7.26 -4.73
N ILE A 58 -0.71 -6.01 -4.45
CA ILE A 58 -1.11 -5.04 -5.48
C ILE A 58 0.02 -4.82 -6.50
N ILE A 59 1.26 -4.67 -6.01
CA ILE A 59 2.45 -4.44 -6.84
C ILE A 59 2.74 -5.66 -7.72
N ASP A 60 2.61 -6.87 -7.17
CA ASP A 60 2.87 -8.09 -7.92
C ASP A 60 1.78 -8.32 -8.99
N SER A 61 0.50 -8.09 -8.65
CA SER A 61 -0.61 -8.21 -9.61
C SER A 61 -0.57 -7.19 -10.75
N THR A 62 0.08 -6.04 -10.57
CA THR A 62 0.23 -5.01 -11.62
C THR A 62 1.39 -5.28 -12.58
N LYS A 63 2.29 -6.22 -12.27
CA LYS A 63 3.39 -6.63 -13.16
C LYS A 63 3.02 -7.75 -14.13
N GLU A 64 1.95 -8.48 -13.84
CA GLU A 64 1.47 -9.59 -14.67
C GLU A 64 0.37 -9.17 -15.67
N SER A 65 0.01 -7.88 -15.73
CA SER A 65 -0.97 -7.29 -16.65
C SER A 65 -0.29 -6.43 -17.72
#